data_AF-A0A7W1FGD5-F1
#
_entry.id   AF-A0A7W1FGD5-F1
#
_cell.length_a   1.000
_cell.length_b   1.000
_cell.length_c   1.000
_cell.angle_alpha   90.00
_cell.angle_beta   90.00
_cell.angle_gamma   90.00
#
_symmetry.space_group_name_H-M   'P 1'
#
loop_
_entity.id
_entity.type
_entity.pdbx_description
1 polymer ?
#
loop_
_entity_poly.entity_id
_entity_poly.type
_entity_poly.pdbx_seq_one_letter_code
_entity_poly.pdbx_strand_id
1 'polypeptide(L)'
;MLTTIEAEVDTDGSVRLLEPIKIKKKSRAILTLLDDENSNRKQMSEEEARLAEARFARWIGSAKSGNPRSADNEQIDEDLALEYGARHDDE
;
A
#
# COMPACT_ATOMS: atom_id res chain seq x y z
N MET A 1 -32.18 -5.81 -10.23
CA MET A 1 -31.73 -6.46 -8.99
C MET A 1 -30.55 -7.36 -9.35
N LEU A 2 -29.43 -7.22 -8.65
CA LEU A 2 -28.29 -8.11 -8.80
C LEU A 2 -28.52 -9.31 -7.88
N THR A 3 -28.31 -10.51 -8.38
CA THR A 3 -28.39 -11.76 -7.60
C THR A 3 -26.97 -12.29 -7.46
N THR A 4 -26.49 -12.36 -6.23
CA THR A 4 -25.19 -12.99 -5.93
C THR A 4 -25.38 -14.50 -5.94
N ILE A 5 -24.46 -15.22 -6.59
CA ILE A 5 -24.48 -16.68 -6.70
C ILE A 5 -23.11 -17.16 -6.27
N GLU A 6 -23.07 -18.17 -5.42
CA GLU A 6 -21.83 -18.82 -4.99
C GLU A 6 -21.44 -19.92 -5.98
N ALA A 7 -20.16 -19.94 -6.34
CA ALA A 7 -19.57 -20.90 -7.25
C ALA A 7 -18.16 -21.23 -6.81
N GLU A 8 -17.76 -22.47 -7.01
CA GLU A 8 -16.38 -22.92 -6.89
C GLU A 8 -15.66 -22.67 -8.22
N VAL A 9 -14.44 -22.15 -8.14
CA VAL A 9 -13.57 -21.93 -9.30
C VAL A 9 -12.34 -22.81 -9.13
N ASP A 10 -12.20 -23.78 -10.01
CA ASP A 10 -11.10 -24.72 -10.02
C ASP A 10 -9.84 -24.10 -10.66
N THR A 11 -8.67 -24.67 -10.34
CA THR A 11 -7.37 -24.21 -10.88
C THR A 11 -7.23 -24.39 -12.40
N ASP A 12 -8.06 -25.22 -13.00
CA ASP A 12 -8.15 -25.41 -14.45
C ASP A 12 -9.03 -24.35 -15.15
N GLY A 13 -9.61 -23.42 -14.36
CA GLY A 13 -10.51 -22.38 -14.84
C GLY A 13 -11.96 -22.84 -15.04
N SER A 14 -12.30 -24.07 -14.63
CA SER A 14 -13.69 -24.50 -14.62
C SER A 14 -14.45 -23.88 -13.44
N VAL A 15 -15.73 -23.57 -13.67
CA VAL A 15 -16.59 -22.89 -12.69
C VAL A 15 -17.82 -23.75 -12.43
N ARG A 16 -18.06 -24.09 -11.17
CA ARG A 16 -19.16 -24.95 -10.75
C ARG A 16 -20.04 -24.22 -9.76
N LEU A 17 -21.33 -24.14 -10.06
CA LEU A 17 -22.29 -23.59 -9.12
C LEU A 17 -22.47 -24.56 -7.95
N LEU A 18 -22.41 -24.04 -6.73
CA LEU A 18 -22.65 -24.85 -5.53
C LEU A 18 -24.12 -25.27 -5.43
N GLU A 19 -25.02 -24.37 -5.84
CA GLU A 19 -26.46 -24.62 -5.85
C GLU A 19 -27.07 -24.44 -7.25
N PRO A 20 -28.02 -25.29 -7.66
CA PRO A 20 -28.74 -25.11 -8.91
C PRO A 20 -29.62 -23.84 -8.88
N ILE A 21 -29.35 -22.92 -9.81
CA ILE A 21 -30.13 -21.69 -9.96
C ILE A 21 -31.26 -21.86 -10.99
N LYS A 22 -32.45 -21.33 -10.68
CA LYS A 22 -33.55 -21.25 -11.65
C LYS A 22 -33.49 -19.92 -12.40
N ILE A 23 -33.02 -19.95 -13.64
CA ILE A 23 -33.06 -18.79 -14.54
C ILE A 23 -34.31 -18.84 -15.42
N LYS A 24 -35.02 -17.70 -15.51
CA LYS A 24 -36.24 -17.58 -16.32
C LYS A 24 -35.96 -17.50 -17.82
N LYS A 25 -34.74 -17.11 -18.20
CA LYS A 25 -34.28 -16.96 -19.58
C LYS A 25 -32.77 -17.15 -19.64
N LYS A 26 -32.27 -17.51 -20.82
CA LYS A 26 -30.82 -17.57 -21.08
C LYS A 26 -30.18 -16.23 -20.72
N SER A 27 -29.14 -16.28 -19.90
CA SER A 27 -28.48 -15.10 -19.36
C SER A 27 -26.96 -15.27 -19.42
N ARG A 28 -26.23 -14.15 -19.38
CA ARG A 28 -24.76 -14.13 -19.23
C ARG A 28 -24.44 -13.62 -17.83
N ALA A 29 -23.40 -14.17 -17.22
CA ALA A 29 -22.88 -13.72 -15.94
C ALA A 29 -21.42 -13.24 -16.11
N ILE A 30 -21.00 -12.32 -15.25
CA ILE A 30 -19.61 -11.89 -15.11
C ILE A 30 -19.12 -12.44 -13.77
N LEU A 31 -17.95 -13.08 -13.79
CA LEU A 31 -17.28 -13.60 -12.59
C LEU A 31 -16.16 -12.63 -12.21
N THR A 32 -16.10 -12.28 -10.92
CA THR A 32 -15.01 -11.48 -10.35
C THR A 32 -14.29 -12.35 -9.33
N LEU A 33 -13.02 -12.64 -9.60
CA LEU A 33 -12.12 -13.30 -8.67
C LEU A 33 -11.46 -12.20 -7.82
N LEU A 34 -11.59 -12.30 -6.50
CA LEU A 34 -10.89 -11.44 -5.57
C LEU A 34 -9.58 -12.13 -5.22
N ASP A 35 -8.50 -11.71 -5.87
CA ASP A 35 -7.15 -12.18 -5.54
C ASP A 35 -6.61 -11.32 -4.40
N ASP A 36 -6.24 -11.97 -3.29
CA ASP A 36 -5.61 -11.28 -2.18
C ASP A 36 -4.12 -11.14 -2.52
N GLU A 37 -3.77 -10.03 -3.20
CA GLU A 37 -2.38 -9.71 -3.60
C GLU A 37 -1.39 -9.73 -2.42
N ASN A 38 -1.88 -9.82 -1.19
CA ASN A 38 -1.07 -9.98 0.01
C ASN A 38 -0.32 -11.33 0.08
N SER A 39 -0.74 -12.32 -0.71
CA SER A 39 -0.11 -13.65 -0.78
C SER A 39 1.26 -13.63 -1.49
N ASN A 40 1.56 -12.57 -2.24
CA ASN A 40 2.82 -12.43 -3.00
C ASN A 40 3.84 -11.50 -2.32
N ARG A 41 3.77 -11.34 -0.98
CA ARG A 41 4.92 -10.80 -0.26
C ARG A 41 6.02 -11.84 -0.28
N LYS A 42 6.93 -11.71 -1.24
CA LYS A 42 8.25 -12.35 -1.22
C LYS A 42 8.80 -12.18 0.20
N GLN A 43 8.87 -13.27 0.96
CA GLN A 43 9.45 -13.23 2.30
C GLN A 43 10.89 -12.73 2.10
N MET A 44 11.16 -11.49 2.51
CA MET A 44 12.52 -10.97 2.49
C MET A 44 13.38 -11.91 3.32
N SER A 45 14.48 -12.36 2.74
CA SER A 45 15.46 -13.12 3.49
C SER A 45 15.92 -12.29 4.70
N GLU A 46 16.27 -12.94 5.81
CA GLU A 46 16.80 -12.27 7.01
C GLU A 46 17.97 -11.34 6.66
N GLU A 47 18.74 -11.68 5.61
CA GLU A 47 19.84 -10.86 5.12
C GLU A 47 19.37 -9.56 4.43
N GLU A 48 18.30 -9.63 3.63
CA GLU A 48 17.68 -8.46 3.00
C GLU A 48 17.01 -7.57 4.05
N ALA A 49 16.38 -8.17 5.07
CA ALA A 49 15.78 -7.44 6.18
C ALA A 49 16.82 -6.64 6.96
N ARG A 50 17.97 -7.25 7.27
CA ARG A 50 19.07 -6.59 7.97
C ARG A 50 19.69 -5.45 7.15
N LEU A 51 19.82 -5.63 5.83
CA LEU A 51 20.30 -4.58 4.93
C LEU A 51 19.31 -3.41 4.83
N ALA A 52 18.01 -3.69 4.78
CA ALA A 52 16.97 -2.66 4.79
C ALA A 52 16.95 -1.89 6.11
N GLU A 53 17.07 -2.58 7.24
CA GLU A 53 17.15 -1.98 8.56
C GLU A 53 18.39 -1.10 8.72
N ALA A 54 19.55 -1.54 8.23
CA ALA A 54 20.77 -0.74 8.22
C ALA A 54 20.65 0.54 7.37
N ARG A 55 19.97 0.46 6.19
CA ARG A 55 19.69 1.64 5.36
C ARG A 55 18.73 2.59 6.05
N PHE A 56 17.68 2.06 6.68
CA PHE A 56 16.69 2.84 7.40
C PHE A 56 17.30 3.54 8.63
N ALA A 57 18.10 2.82 9.41
CA ALA A 57 18.83 3.37 10.55
C ALA A 57 19.82 4.47 10.14
N ARG A 58 20.42 4.39 8.96
CA ARG A 58 21.26 5.48 8.41
C ARG A 58 20.44 6.73 8.11
N TRP A 59 19.24 6.58 7.56
CA TRP A 59 18.36 7.71 7.24
C TRP A 59 17.75 8.36 8.49
N ILE A 60 17.27 7.55 9.42
CA ILE A 60 16.73 8.04 10.70
C ILE A 60 17.85 8.58 11.60
N GLY A 61 19.04 7.98 11.56
CA GLY A 61 20.22 8.44 12.31
C GLY A 61 20.74 9.80 11.86
N SER A 62 20.52 10.18 10.59
CA SER A 62 20.81 11.53 10.10
C SER A 62 19.85 12.61 10.63
N ALA A 63 18.73 12.23 11.27
CA ALA A 63 17.90 13.16 12.04
C ALA A 63 18.53 13.55 13.40
N LYS A 64 19.69 12.99 13.76
CA LYS A 64 20.55 13.56 14.81
C LYS A 64 21.39 14.70 14.20
N SER A 65 20.71 15.78 13.80
CA SER A 65 21.34 17.06 13.42
C SER A 65 22.08 17.76 14.58
N GLY A 66 22.20 17.11 15.74
CA GLY A 66 22.64 17.73 16.99
C GLY A 66 21.57 18.62 17.64
N ASN A 67 20.45 18.86 16.96
CA ASN A 67 19.31 19.60 17.50
C ASN A 67 18.17 18.62 17.82
N PRO A 68 17.86 18.36 19.10
CA PRO A 68 16.80 17.44 19.51
C PRO A 68 15.38 17.87 19.09
N ARG A 69 15.21 19.11 18.61
CA ARG A 69 13.93 19.67 18.15
C ARG A 69 13.80 19.73 16.63
N SER A 70 14.81 19.29 15.87
CA SER A 70 14.78 19.37 14.39
C SER A 70 13.74 18.46 13.72
N ALA A 71 13.04 17.62 14.51
CA ALA A 71 11.92 16.82 14.05
C ALA A 71 10.57 17.33 14.59
N ASP A 72 10.57 18.44 15.33
CA ASP A 72 9.34 19.08 15.79
C ASP A 72 8.77 19.90 14.63
N ASN A 73 7.49 19.68 14.31
CA ASN A 73 6.81 20.36 13.20
C ASN A 73 6.88 21.90 13.32
N GLU A 74 6.83 22.42 14.55
CA GLU A 74 6.91 23.87 14.81
C GLU A 74 8.26 24.45 14.35
N GLN A 75 9.36 23.72 14.53
CA GLN A 75 10.68 24.21 14.11
C GLN A 75 10.85 24.09 12.58
N ILE A 76 10.28 23.06 11.97
CA ILE A 76 10.28 22.91 10.50
C ILE A 76 9.53 24.08 9.85
N ASP A 77 8.40 24.49 10.42
CA ASP A 77 7.62 25.64 9.92
C ASP A 77 8.39 26.96 10.09
N GLU A 78 9.10 27.15 11.21
CA GLU A 78 9.94 28.33 11.46
C GLU A 78 11.15 28.39 10.51
N ASP A 79 11.87 27.28 10.33
CA ASP A 79 13.01 27.19 9.41
C ASP A 79 12.56 27.43 7.96
N LEU A 80 11.40 26.91 7.57
CA LEU A 80 10.81 27.12 6.24
C LEU A 80 10.39 28.58 6.04
N ALA A 81 9.82 29.23 7.05
CA ALA A 81 9.46 30.64 7.00
C ALA A 81 10.70 31.54 6.91
N LEU A 82 11.79 31.21 7.61
CA LEU A 82 13.07 31.90 7.50
C LEU A 82 13.70 31.74 6.10
N GLU A 83 13.69 30.53 5.53
CA GLU A 83 14.21 30.30 4.17
C GLU A 83 13.39 31.05 3.10
N TYR A 84 12.06 31.07 3.23
CA TYR A 84 11.20 31.82 2.32
C TYR A 84 11.33 33.34 2.48
N GLY A 85 11.47 33.84 3.71
CA GLY A 85 11.71 35.25 3.98
C GLY A 85 13.05 35.73 3.43
N ALA A 86 14.12 34.96 3.66
CA ALA A 86 15.46 35.28 3.18
C ALA A 86 15.60 35.26 1.65
N ARG A 87 14.75 34.50 0.93
CA ARG A 87 14.73 34.49 -0.55
C ARG A 87 13.88 35.59 -1.17
N HIS A 88 13.09 36.33 -0.39
CA HIS A 88 12.16 37.35 -0.88
C HIS A 88 12.63 38.79 -0.65
N ASP A 89 13.79 39.01 -0.02
CA ASP A 89 14.39 40.34 0.18
C ASP A 89 15.34 40.77 -0.97
N ASP A 90 15.57 39.90 -1.97
CA ASP A 90 16.42 40.17 -3.15
C ASP A 90 15.58 40.48 -4.43
N GLU A 91 14.53 41.30 -4.34
CA GLU A 91 13.82 41.88 -5.50
C GLU A 91 13.68 43.41 -5.42
#